data_AF-A0A7X7BCD7-F1
#
_entry.id   AF-A0A7X7BCD7-F1
#
_cell.length_a   1.000
_cell.length_b   1.000
_cell.length_c   1.000
_cell.angle_alpha   90.00
_cell.angle_beta   90.00
_cell.angle_gamma   90.00
#
_symmetry.space_group_name_H-M   'P 1'
#
loop_
_entity.id
_entity.type
_entity.pdbx_description
1 polymer ?
#
loop_
_entity_poly.entity_id
_entity_poly.type
_entity_poly.pdbx_seq_one_letter_code
_entity_poly.pdbx_strand_id
1 'polypeptide(L)'
;MNEPSVKGYAFGTFKGVFTPSILTILGVVMYLRSGWVLGHVGLTLTLVIVTLSSSVTLLTGLSVSALATNMRVKGGGAYYMISRSLGVEAGGAIGIPLFLAQAISIAFYAAGFAESVVAVLPMFDVKTVGLVTLAILGVITAFSADLALRTQFVVMAFIVLSLVSLFLGGTPDAAALTPP
;
A
#
# COMPACT_ATOMS: atom_id res chain seq x y z
N MET A 1 -13.87 -32.26 23.38
CA MET A 1 -14.61 -31.19 22.69
C MET A 1 -13.95 -30.95 21.34
N ASN A 2 -14.48 -31.56 20.28
CA ASN A 2 -14.10 -31.23 18.90
C ASN A 2 -14.73 -29.88 18.57
N GLU A 3 -13.94 -28.80 18.66
CA GLU A 3 -14.33 -27.54 18.03
C GLU A 3 -14.38 -27.78 16.52
N PRO A 4 -15.46 -27.40 15.82
CA PRO A 4 -15.51 -27.54 14.37
C PRO A 4 -14.36 -26.71 13.78
N SER A 5 -13.50 -27.33 12.97
CA SER A 5 -12.45 -26.61 12.25
C SER A 5 -13.14 -25.62 11.33
N VAL A 6 -13.19 -24.35 11.73
CA VAL A 6 -13.62 -23.26 10.85
C VAL A 6 -12.72 -23.36 9.63
N LYS A 7 -13.30 -23.78 8.51
CA LYS A 7 -12.62 -23.91 7.22
C LYS A 7 -12.37 -22.49 6.73
N GLY A 8 -11.37 -21.83 7.33
CA GLY A 8 -10.95 -20.50 6.94
C GLY A 8 -10.54 -20.53 5.47
N TYR A 9 -10.80 -19.44 4.75
CA TYR A 9 -10.32 -19.29 3.39
C TYR A 9 -8.79 -19.41 3.38
N ALA A 10 -8.28 -20.56 2.95
CA ALA A 10 -6.84 -20.82 2.87
C ALA A 10 -6.29 -20.11 1.63
N PHE A 11 -6.05 -18.80 1.74
CA PHE A 11 -5.51 -17.99 0.65
C PHE A 11 -4.04 -18.26 0.33
N GLY A 12 -3.36 -19.13 1.11
CA GLY A 12 -1.94 -19.45 0.92
C GLY A 12 -1.02 -18.24 1.19
N THR A 13 0.29 -18.48 1.21
CA THR A 13 1.30 -17.42 1.45
C THR A 13 1.38 -16.44 0.29
N PHE A 14 1.34 -16.93 -0.95
CA PHE A 14 1.51 -16.07 -2.13
C PHE A 14 0.30 -15.14 -2.34
N LYS A 15 -0.90 -15.73 -2.48
CA LYS A 15 -2.14 -14.99 -2.75
C LYS A 15 -2.68 -14.25 -1.53
N GLY A 16 -2.44 -14.76 -0.32
CA GLY A 16 -2.97 -14.19 0.92
C GLY A 16 -2.08 -13.14 1.59
N VAL A 17 -0.75 -13.18 1.37
CA VAL A 17 0.20 -12.31 2.07
C VAL A 17 1.10 -11.57 1.09
N PHE A 18 1.84 -12.28 0.24
CA PHE A 18 2.85 -11.66 -0.62
C PHE A 18 2.28 -10.66 -1.63
N THR A 19 1.27 -11.08 -2.41
CA THR A 19 0.61 -10.23 -3.40
C THR A 19 0.04 -8.95 -2.78
N PRO A 20 -0.81 -9.00 -1.74
CA PRO A 20 -1.34 -7.79 -1.13
C PRO A 20 -0.24 -6.92 -0.50
N SER A 21 0.79 -7.50 0.11
CA SER A 21 1.90 -6.72 0.68
C SER A 21 2.64 -5.90 -0.38
N ILE A 22 3.01 -6.49 -1.52
CA ILE A 22 3.69 -5.75 -2.60
C ILE A 22 2.79 -4.64 -3.15
N LEU A 23 1.49 -4.92 -3.34
CA LEU A 23 0.52 -3.94 -3.80
C LEU A 23 0.38 -2.74 -2.86
N THR A 24 0.56 -2.94 -1.55
CA THR A 24 0.52 -1.84 -0.58
C THR A 24 1.81 -1.03 -0.50
N ILE A 25 2.95 -1.63 -0.85
CA ILE A 25 4.26 -0.96 -0.85
C ILE A 25 4.44 -0.16 -2.15
N LEU A 26 4.10 -0.76 -3.29
CA LEU A 26 4.20 -0.14 -4.61
C LEU A 26 3.00 0.78 -4.84
N GLY A 27 3.11 2.02 -4.34
CA GLY A 27 2.03 3.00 -4.38
C GLY A 27 2.33 4.26 -5.18
N VAL A 28 1.44 5.24 -5.02
CA VAL A 28 1.51 6.57 -5.62
C VAL A 28 2.87 7.26 -5.43
N VAL A 29 3.48 7.12 -4.25
CA VAL A 29 4.77 7.76 -3.92
C VAL A 29 5.86 7.33 -4.92
N MET A 30 5.89 6.05 -5.27
CA MET A 30 6.90 5.51 -6.16
C MET A 30 6.84 6.20 -7.54
N TYR A 31 5.62 6.38 -8.07
CA TYR A 31 5.43 6.96 -9.40
C TYR A 31 5.48 8.49 -9.42
N LEU A 32 4.79 9.17 -8.50
CA LEU A 32 4.65 10.63 -8.56
C LEU A 32 5.74 11.39 -7.81
N ARG A 33 6.37 10.78 -6.80
CA ARG A 33 7.23 11.51 -5.86
C ARG A 33 8.71 11.11 -5.94
N SER A 34 9.04 9.88 -6.35
CA SER A 34 10.45 9.45 -6.43
C SER A 34 11.30 10.32 -7.34
N GLY A 35 10.79 10.72 -8.52
CA GLY A 35 11.51 11.60 -9.44
C GLY A 35 11.75 13.00 -8.86
N TRP A 36 10.75 13.55 -8.18
CA TRP A 36 10.86 14.84 -7.51
C TRP A 36 11.88 14.81 -6.36
N VAL A 37 11.86 13.77 -5.52
CA VAL A 37 12.84 13.58 -4.44
C VAL A 37 14.26 13.48 -5.00
N LEU A 38 14.44 12.68 -6.05
CA LEU A 38 15.73 12.53 -6.71
C LEU A 38 16.24 13.86 -7.28
N GLY A 39 15.36 14.67 -7.88
CA GLY A 39 15.69 15.97 -8.44
C GLY A 39 16.08 17.02 -7.40
N HIS A 40 15.43 17.03 -6.22
CA HIS A 40 15.69 18.03 -5.19
C HIS A 40 16.84 17.68 -4.25
N VAL A 41 16.98 16.41 -3.88
CA VAL A 41 17.94 15.97 -2.83
C VAL A 41 19.16 15.29 -3.45
N GLY A 42 19.10 14.90 -4.73
CA GLY A 42 20.18 14.21 -5.43
C GLY A 42 20.21 12.70 -5.15
N LEU A 43 21.02 11.97 -5.92
CA LEU A 43 21.06 10.50 -5.90
C LEU A 43 21.54 9.94 -4.55
N THR A 44 22.67 10.41 -4.04
CA THR A 44 23.30 9.85 -2.84
C THR A 44 22.38 9.94 -1.62
N LEU A 45 21.80 11.12 -1.37
CA LEU A 45 20.87 11.32 -0.25
C LEU A 45 19.57 10.53 -0.46
N THR A 46 19.04 10.47 -1.68
CA THR A 46 17.85 9.65 -1.98
C THR A 46 18.10 8.17 -1.62
N LEU A 47 19.27 7.63 -1.98
CA LEU A 47 19.64 6.25 -1.61
C LEU A 47 19.74 6.05 -0.09
N VAL A 48 20.29 7.03 0.64
CA VAL A 48 20.34 6.99 2.11
C VAL A 48 18.93 6.97 2.71
N ILE A 49 18.03 7.83 2.23
CA ILE A 49 16.63 7.89 2.69
C ILE A 49 15.92 6.55 2.46
N VAL A 50 16.04 5.98 1.25
CA VAL A 50 15.41 4.70 0.91
C VAL A 50 15.98 3.55 1.74
N THR A 51 17.30 3.52 1.94
CA THR A 51 17.95 2.48 2.74
C THR A 51 17.53 2.55 4.21
N LEU A 52 17.49 3.75 4.78
CA LEU A 52 17.07 3.97 6.16
C LEU A 52 15.59 3.58 6.35
N SER A 53 14.70 4.05 5.48
CA SER A 53 13.27 3.70 5.52
C SER A 53 13.04 2.18 5.39
N SER A 54 13.78 1.54 4.48
CA SER A 54 13.73 0.08 4.29
C SER A 54 14.21 -0.68 5.52
N SER A 55 15.25 -0.18 6.21
CA SER A 55 15.75 -0.80 7.44
C SER A 55 14.72 -0.78 8.57
N VAL A 56 14.02 0.34 8.76
CA VAL A 56 12.94 0.48 9.76
C VAL A 56 11.80 -0.49 9.45
N THR A 57 11.41 -0.60 8.18
CA THR A 57 10.35 -1.52 7.73
C THR A 57 10.77 -2.98 7.92
N LEU A 58 12.02 -3.33 7.63
CA LEU A 58 12.58 -4.66 7.85
C LEU A 58 12.56 -5.06 9.33
N LEU A 59 13.06 -4.19 10.22
CA LEU A 59 13.08 -4.44 11.66
C LEU A 59 11.66 -4.60 12.23
N THR A 60 10.71 -3.80 11.74
CA THR A 60 9.29 -3.92 12.10
C THR A 60 8.72 -5.24 11.59
N GLY A 61 9.02 -5.63 10.35
CA GLY A 61 8.60 -6.91 9.77
C GLY A 61 9.13 -8.12 10.53
N LEU A 62 10.41 -8.10 10.96
CA LEU A 62 11.00 -9.14 11.81
C LEU A 62 10.30 -9.22 13.17
N SER A 63 9.99 -8.08 13.77
CA SER A 63 9.24 -8.01 15.03
C SER A 63 7.84 -8.62 14.89
N VAL A 64 7.11 -8.27 13.84
CA VAL A 64 5.77 -8.84 13.55
C VAL A 64 5.87 -10.35 13.24
N SER A 65 6.92 -10.79 12.55
CA SER A 65 7.16 -12.22 12.29
C SER A 65 7.35 -12.98 13.60
N ALA A 66 8.13 -12.45 14.54
CA ALA A 66 8.32 -13.07 15.85
C ALA A 66 7.00 -13.15 16.64
N LEU A 67 6.16 -12.11 16.58
CA LEU A 67 4.82 -12.13 17.20
C LEU A 67 3.92 -13.19 16.55
N ALA A 68 3.94 -13.30 15.22
CA ALA A 68 3.12 -14.26 14.48
C ALA A 68 3.52 -15.72 14.73
N THR A 69 4.81 -16.00 14.96
CA THR A 69 5.31 -17.36 15.27
C THR A 69 5.06 -17.78 16.72
N ASN A 70 5.01 -16.84 17.67
CA ASN A 70 4.85 -17.13 19.10
C ASN A 70 3.42 -17.50 19.53
N MET A 71 2.42 -17.40 18.65
CA MET A 71 1.03 -17.73 18.97
C MET A 71 0.37 -18.67 17.96
N ARG A 72 -0.57 -19.49 18.45
CA ARG A 72 -1.57 -20.14 17.60
C ARG A 72 -2.59 -19.10 17.17
N VAL A 73 -2.30 -18.41 16.08
CA VAL A 73 -3.20 -17.40 15.50
C VAL A 73 -4.50 -18.10 15.08
N LYS A 74 -5.56 -17.96 15.88
CA LYS A 74 -6.95 -18.23 15.44
C LYS A 74 -7.36 -17.15 14.43
N GLY A 75 -8.44 -17.36 13.68
CA GLY A 75 -8.86 -16.48 12.57
C GLY A 75 -9.14 -15.02 12.95
N GLY A 76 -8.09 -14.21 13.08
CA GLY A 76 -8.10 -12.79 13.41
C GLY A 76 -7.00 -12.02 12.67
N GLY A 77 -7.17 -10.72 12.52
CA GLY A 77 -6.24 -9.84 11.78
C GLY A 77 -5.07 -9.30 12.63
N ALA A 78 -4.39 -8.27 12.12
CA ALA A 78 -3.22 -7.67 12.75
C ALA A 78 -3.46 -7.20 14.20
N TYR A 79 -4.57 -6.51 14.46
CA TYR A 79 -4.92 -6.07 15.82
C TYR A 79 -5.12 -7.23 16.80
N TYR A 80 -5.73 -8.33 16.34
CA TYR A 80 -5.93 -9.52 17.15
C TYR A 80 -4.59 -10.16 17.53
N MET A 81 -3.65 -10.24 16.58
CA MET A 81 -2.30 -10.76 16.85
C MET A 81 -1.55 -9.89 17.87
N ILE A 82 -1.61 -8.56 17.76
CA ILE A 82 -0.88 -7.64 18.65
C ILE A 82 -1.48 -7.66 20.06
N SER A 83 -2.79 -7.44 20.19
CA SER A 83 -3.46 -7.36 21.50
C SER A 83 -3.35 -8.66 22.31
N ARG A 84 -3.25 -9.81 21.65
CA ARG A 84 -3.06 -11.09 22.32
C ARG A 84 -1.61 -11.39 22.66
N SER A 85 -0.66 -10.83 21.92
CA SER A 85 0.78 -11.01 22.18
C SER A 85 1.26 -10.13 23.33
N LEU A 86 0.86 -8.85 23.31
CA LEU A 86 1.43 -7.80 24.15
C LEU A 86 0.46 -7.33 25.26
N GLY A 87 -0.76 -7.86 25.29
CA GLY A 87 -1.81 -7.43 26.21
C GLY A 87 -2.67 -6.29 25.67
N VAL A 88 -3.75 -5.99 26.38
CA VAL A 88 -4.79 -5.04 25.94
C VAL A 88 -4.29 -3.59 25.91
N GLU A 89 -3.41 -3.21 26.84
CA GLU A 89 -2.86 -1.85 26.94
C GLU A 89 -1.94 -1.54 25.77
N ALA A 90 -0.96 -2.41 25.49
CA ALA A 90 -0.07 -2.29 24.34
C ALA A 90 -0.83 -2.46 23.01
N GLY A 91 -1.83 -3.36 22.97
CA GLY A 91 -2.72 -3.54 21.83
C GLY A 91 -3.46 -2.27 21.45
N GLY A 92 -4.05 -1.57 22.43
CA GLY A 92 -4.73 -0.29 22.21
C GLY A 92 -3.76 0.82 21.79
N ALA A 93 -2.60 0.92 22.44
CA ALA A 93 -1.57 1.91 22.15
C ALA A 93 -1.03 1.83 20.71
N ILE A 94 -0.93 0.62 20.14
CA ILE A 94 -0.49 0.41 18.75
C ILE A 94 -1.69 0.45 17.78
N GLY A 95 -2.84 -0.09 18.19
CA GLY A 95 -4.02 -0.26 17.34
C GLY A 95 -4.68 1.05 16.92
N ILE A 96 -4.81 2.02 17.84
CA ILE A 96 -5.45 3.31 17.54
C ILE A 96 -4.63 4.11 16.50
N PRO A 97 -3.31 4.29 16.66
CA PRO A 97 -2.49 4.93 15.63
C PRO A 97 -2.49 4.18 14.31
N LEU A 98 -2.46 2.85 14.32
CA LEU A 98 -2.52 2.05 13.10
C LEU A 98 -3.83 2.29 12.34
N PHE A 99 -4.96 2.34 13.02
CA PHE A 99 -6.25 2.66 12.41
C PHE A 99 -6.25 4.06 11.77
N LEU A 100 -5.76 5.07 12.49
CA LEU A 100 -5.67 6.44 11.97
C LEU A 100 -4.72 6.53 10.77
N ALA A 101 -3.57 5.86 10.82
CA ALA A 101 -2.63 5.79 9.72
C ALA A 101 -3.28 5.18 8.46
N GLN A 102 -4.06 4.11 8.60
CA GLN A 102 -4.79 3.53 7.47
C GLN A 102 -5.88 4.44 6.93
N ALA A 103 -6.62 5.15 7.79
CA ALA A 103 -7.62 6.12 7.34
C ALA A 103 -6.98 7.27 6.53
N ILE A 104 -5.87 7.82 7.01
CA ILE A 104 -5.11 8.86 6.31
C ILE A 104 -4.52 8.31 5.00
N SER A 105 -4.03 7.07 5.01
CA SER A 105 -3.46 6.42 3.82
C SER A 105 -4.49 6.28 2.69
N ILE A 106 -5.76 6.01 3.00
CA ILE A 106 -6.83 5.94 1.99
C ILE A 106 -7.01 7.30 1.32
N ALA A 107 -7.08 8.38 2.11
CA ALA A 107 -7.18 9.74 1.57
C ALA A 107 -5.96 10.12 0.73
N PHE A 108 -4.76 9.76 1.20
CA PHE A 108 -3.51 9.99 0.48
C PHE A 108 -3.47 9.28 -0.89
N TYR A 109 -3.84 8.00 -0.94
CA TYR A 109 -3.86 7.26 -2.20
C TYR A 109 -4.95 7.76 -3.16
N ALA A 110 -6.11 8.14 -2.65
CA ALA A 110 -7.18 8.72 -3.48
C ALA A 110 -6.77 10.08 -4.08
N ALA A 111 -6.08 10.93 -3.31
CA ALA A 111 -5.56 12.20 -3.80
C ALA A 111 -4.50 12.00 -4.89
N GLY A 112 -3.57 11.06 -4.69
CA GLY A 112 -2.55 10.73 -5.70
C GLY A 112 -3.13 10.15 -6.99
N PHE A 113 -4.19 9.34 -6.89
CA PHE A 113 -4.94 8.89 -8.04
C PHE A 113 -5.61 10.06 -8.77
N ALA A 114 -6.23 10.98 -8.03
CA ALA A 114 -6.85 12.17 -8.61
C ALA A 114 -5.83 13.07 -9.35
N GLU A 115 -4.65 13.29 -8.78
CA GLU A 115 -3.54 14.00 -9.47
C GLU A 115 -3.18 13.32 -10.80
N SER A 116 -3.07 11.99 -10.79
CA SER A 116 -2.72 11.21 -11.99
C SER A 116 -3.81 11.27 -13.08
N VAL A 117 -5.09 11.24 -12.67
CA VAL A 117 -6.22 11.33 -13.62
C VAL A 117 -6.31 12.71 -14.24
N VAL A 118 -6.17 13.78 -13.44
CA VAL A 118 -6.24 15.17 -13.95
C VAL A 118 -5.07 15.47 -14.89
N ALA A 119 -3.90 14.87 -14.66
CA ALA A 119 -2.77 14.97 -15.59
C ALA A 119 -3.08 14.43 -17.00
N VAL A 120 -3.96 13.42 -17.10
CA VAL A 120 -4.39 12.82 -18.39
C VAL A 120 -5.65 13.51 -18.92
N LEU A 121 -6.57 13.89 -18.05
CA LEU A 121 -7.85 14.52 -18.36
C LEU A 121 -7.97 15.88 -17.65
N PRO A 122 -7.40 16.96 -18.22
CA PRO A 122 -7.34 18.28 -17.57
C PRO A 122 -8.70 18.99 -17.47
N MET A 123 -9.80 18.33 -17.86
CA MET A 123 -11.16 18.85 -17.78
C MET A 123 -11.74 18.79 -16.36
N PHE A 124 -11.20 17.93 -15.48
CA PHE A 124 -11.72 17.72 -14.14
C PHE A 124 -10.85 18.34 -13.06
N ASP A 125 -11.47 18.80 -11.97
CA ASP A 125 -10.74 19.26 -10.78
C ASP A 125 -10.33 18.08 -9.89
N VAL A 126 -9.13 18.19 -9.29
CA VAL A 126 -8.54 17.15 -8.43
C VAL A 126 -9.45 16.82 -7.26
N LYS A 127 -10.13 17.82 -6.68
CA LYS A 127 -11.03 17.62 -5.54
C LYS A 127 -12.25 16.78 -5.93
N THR A 128 -12.84 17.05 -7.10
CA THR A 128 -14.01 16.32 -7.60
C THR A 128 -13.65 14.87 -7.88
N VAL A 129 -12.53 14.62 -8.59
CA VAL A 129 -12.08 13.26 -8.88
C VAL A 129 -11.76 12.49 -7.59
N GLY A 130 -11.09 13.13 -6.63
CA GLY A 130 -10.76 12.52 -5.34
C GLY A 130 -12.01 12.14 -4.53
N LEU A 131 -12.99 13.05 -4.42
CA LEU A 131 -14.25 12.80 -3.70
C LEU A 131 -15.07 11.69 -4.36
N VAL A 132 -15.20 11.71 -5.69
CA VAL A 132 -15.91 10.66 -6.44
C VAL A 132 -15.23 9.31 -6.26
N THR A 133 -13.90 9.27 -6.34
CA THR A 133 -13.11 8.04 -6.14
C THR A 133 -13.31 7.46 -4.74
N LEU A 134 -13.26 8.30 -3.70
CA LEU A 134 -13.52 7.89 -2.32
C LEU A 134 -14.96 7.38 -2.14
N ALA A 135 -15.94 8.05 -2.72
CA ALA A 135 -17.34 7.62 -2.66
C ALA A 135 -17.53 6.25 -3.33
N ILE A 136 -16.96 6.05 -4.52
CA ILE A 136 -17.03 4.77 -5.24
C ILE A 136 -16.34 3.65 -4.44
N LEU A 137 -15.14 3.89 -3.93
CA LEU A 137 -14.42 2.93 -3.08
C LEU A 137 -15.21 2.61 -1.80
N GLY A 138 -15.83 3.61 -1.18
CA GLY A 138 -16.69 3.43 -0.01
C GLY A 138 -17.90 2.53 -0.30
N VAL A 139 -18.56 2.72 -1.46
CA VAL A 139 -19.66 1.86 -1.90
C VAL A 139 -19.17 0.44 -2.18
N ILE A 140 -18.10 0.27 -2.96
CA ILE A 140 -17.57 -1.06 -3.32
C ILE A 140 -17.19 -1.85 -2.06
N THR A 141 -16.50 -1.20 -1.12
CA THR A 141 -16.07 -1.84 0.14
C THR A 141 -17.23 -2.20 1.05
N ALA A 142 -18.33 -1.43 1.04
CA ALA A 142 -19.54 -1.76 1.80
C ALA A 142 -20.26 -3.01 1.28
N PHE A 143 -20.23 -3.25 -0.03
CA PHE A 143 -20.95 -4.37 -0.64
C PHE A 143 -20.11 -5.65 -0.83
N SER A 144 -18.78 -5.57 -1.03
CA SER A 144 -17.99 -6.76 -1.40
C SER A 144 -16.50 -6.65 -1.09
N ALA A 145 -16.07 -7.24 0.02
CA ALA A 145 -14.65 -7.45 0.32
C ALA A 145 -14.01 -8.57 -0.54
N ASP A 146 -14.78 -9.60 -0.92
CA ASP A 146 -14.29 -10.73 -1.72
C ASP A 146 -13.87 -10.36 -3.14
N LEU A 147 -14.44 -9.29 -3.71
CA LEU A 147 -14.07 -8.80 -5.03
C LEU A 147 -12.64 -8.24 -5.03
N ALA A 148 -12.22 -7.57 -3.95
CA ALA A 148 -10.89 -6.99 -3.83
C ALA A 148 -9.78 -8.05 -3.97
N LEU A 149 -9.97 -9.24 -3.39
CA LEU A 149 -9.01 -10.34 -3.45
C LEU A 149 -8.90 -11.00 -4.83
N ARG A 150 -9.90 -10.82 -5.71
CA ARG A 150 -9.82 -11.25 -7.12
C ARG A 150 -9.17 -10.17 -7.97
N THR A 151 -9.53 -8.91 -7.75
CA THR A 151 -9.00 -7.77 -8.51
C THR A 151 -7.51 -7.54 -8.27
N GLN A 152 -6.96 -7.94 -7.12
CA GLN A 152 -5.53 -7.76 -6.81
C GLN A 152 -4.56 -8.32 -7.88
N PHE A 153 -4.91 -9.44 -8.53
CA PHE A 153 -4.06 -10.02 -9.58
C PHE A 153 -4.03 -9.16 -10.84
N VAL A 154 -5.15 -8.52 -11.17
CA VAL A 154 -5.23 -7.58 -12.29
C VAL A 154 -4.38 -6.35 -12.00
N VAL A 155 -4.48 -5.79 -10.78
CA VAL A 155 -3.67 -4.64 -10.37
C VAL A 155 -2.17 -5.00 -10.40
N MET A 156 -1.80 -6.17 -9.89
CA MET A 156 -0.41 -6.64 -9.92
C MET A 156 0.12 -6.76 -11.36
N ALA A 157 -0.68 -7.26 -12.29
CA ALA A 157 -0.29 -7.33 -13.70
C ALA A 157 -0.02 -5.94 -14.28
N PHE A 158 -0.88 -4.95 -13.99
CA PHE A 158 -0.66 -3.56 -14.41
C PHE A 158 0.60 -2.94 -13.80
N ILE A 159 0.89 -3.20 -12.53
CA ILE A 159 2.13 -2.73 -11.89
C ILE A 159 3.35 -3.35 -12.55
N VAL A 160 3.35 -4.66 -12.81
CA VAL A 160 4.48 -5.32 -13.50
C VAL A 160 4.68 -4.74 -14.89
N LEU A 161 3.61 -4.55 -15.67
CA LEU A 161 3.68 -3.89 -16.98
C LEU A 161 4.22 -2.46 -16.87
N SER A 162 3.79 -1.70 -15.87
CA SER A 162 4.27 -0.35 -15.62
C SER A 162 5.76 -0.31 -15.25
N LEU A 163 6.23 -1.23 -14.41
CA LEU A 163 7.65 -1.36 -14.08
C LEU A 163 8.49 -1.72 -15.31
N VAL A 164 8.02 -2.68 -16.12
CA VAL A 164 8.69 -3.04 -17.39
C VAL A 164 8.77 -1.84 -18.32
N SER A 165 7.68 -1.07 -18.45
CA SER A 165 7.65 0.18 -19.23
C SER A 165 8.65 1.21 -18.68
N LEU A 166 8.74 1.36 -17.36
CA LEU A 166 9.66 2.29 -16.70
C LEU A 166 11.14 1.92 -16.98
N PHE A 167 11.49 0.63 -16.96
CA PHE A 167 12.85 0.18 -17.27
C PHE A 167 13.19 0.21 -18.78
N LEU A 168 12.18 0.04 -19.64
CA LEU A 168 12.33 0.17 -21.09
C LEU A 168 12.28 1.64 -21.57
N GLY A 169 11.77 2.55 -20.74
CA GLY A 169 11.68 3.98 -21.03
C GLY A 169 13.07 4.59 -21.20
N GLY A 170 13.26 5.34 -22.29
CA GLY A 170 14.48 6.10 -22.56
C GLY A 170 14.62 7.34 -21.70
N THR A 171 15.79 7.98 -21.77
CA THR A 171 16.01 9.31 -21.17
C THR A 171 15.04 10.33 -21.77
N PRO A 172 14.46 11.24 -20.98
CA PRO A 172 13.65 12.34 -21.50
C PRO A 172 14.43 13.14 -22.55
N ASP A 173 13.79 13.44 -23.68
CA ASP A 173 14.40 14.23 -24.75
C ASP A 173 14.81 15.60 -24.21
N ALA A 174 16.06 16.01 -24.43
CA ALA A 174 16.63 17.23 -23.88
C ALA A 174 15.87 18.51 -24.33
N ALA A 175 15.15 18.43 -25.45
CA ALA A 175 14.29 19.51 -25.97
C ALA A 175 13.04 19.78 -25.13
N ALA A 176 12.64 18.86 -24.24
CA ALA A 176 11.52 19.06 -23.31
C ALA A 176 11.93 19.77 -22.00
N LEU A 177 13.24 19.98 -21.78
CA LEU A 177 13.80 20.59 -20.57
C LEU A 177 14.09 22.10 -20.74
N THR A 178 13.96 22.64 -21.94
CA THR A 178 13.99 24.09 -22.17
C THR A 178 12.58 24.66 -22.06
N PRO A 179 12.25 25.44 -21.01
CA PRO A 179 11.02 26.22 -21.01
C PRO A 179 11.04 27.25 -22.16
N PRO A 180 9.89 27.63 -22.74
CA PRO A 180 9.80 28.81 -23.60
C PRO A 180 10.09 30.11 -22.83
#